data_AF-A0A1V5L5H9-F1
#
_entry.id   AF-A0A1V5L5H9-F1
#
_cell.length_a   1.000
_cell.length_b   1.000
_cell.length_c   1.000
_cell.angle_alpha   90.00
_cell.angle_beta   90.00
_cell.angle_gamma   90.00
#
_symmetry.space_group_name_H-M   'P 1'
#
loop_
_entity.id
_entity.type
_entity.pdbx_description
1 polymer ?
#
loop_
_entity_poly.entity_id
_entity_poly.type
_entity_poly.pdbx_seq_one_letter_code
_entity_poly.pdbx_strand_id
1 'polypeptide(L)'
;MAGLAHGPKNLEECIVQAKAAAGRAGTILSRTHLESRGTVAVVRREKCAACLTCVRVCPYNAPEIKNGAAGIEATVCQGCGICAGECPNKAISLLNYEESVLFAMSSELCRGSNEDESI
;
A
#
# COMPACT_ATOMS: atom_id res chain seq x y z
N MET A 1 13.93 9.83 12.12
CA MET A 1 13.83 9.93 13.59
C MET A 1 15.22 10.14 14.19
N ALA A 2 15.37 11.00 15.19
CA ALA A 2 16.63 11.28 15.87
C ALA A 2 16.39 11.67 17.34
N GLY A 3 17.41 11.50 18.19
CA GLY A 3 17.38 11.92 19.60
C GLY A 3 16.56 11.01 20.51
N LEU A 4 16.00 11.59 21.57
CA LEU A 4 15.27 10.87 22.62
C LEU A 4 13.93 10.28 22.15
N ALA A 5 13.32 10.86 21.12
CA ALA A 5 12.10 10.29 20.51
C ALA A 5 12.37 8.87 19.99
N HIS A 6 13.57 8.62 19.45
CA HIS A 6 13.99 7.28 19.00
C HIS A 6 14.27 6.32 20.18
N GLY A 7 14.37 6.81 21.41
CA GLY A 7 14.72 6.03 22.61
C GLY A 7 15.85 6.69 23.41
N PRO A 8 16.08 6.24 24.67
CA PRO A 8 17.05 6.85 25.59
C PRO A 8 18.48 6.71 25.06
N LYS A 9 19.22 7.83 24.99
CA LYS A 9 20.56 7.94 24.41
C LYS A 9 21.36 9.05 25.07
N ASN A 10 22.68 8.94 25.00
CA ASN A 10 23.58 9.99 25.49
C ASN A 10 23.71 11.14 24.49
N LEU A 11 24.28 12.27 24.92
CA LEU A 11 24.38 13.49 24.10
C LEU A 11 25.12 13.25 22.78
N GLU A 12 26.24 12.54 22.81
CA GLU A 12 27.05 12.26 21.61
C GLU A 12 26.27 11.42 20.59
N GLU A 13 25.55 10.40 21.06
CA GLU A 13 24.69 9.58 20.21
C GLU A 13 23.57 10.40 19.58
N CYS A 14 22.99 11.35 20.32
CA CYS A 14 21.99 12.27 19.79
C CYS A 14 22.57 13.14 18.65
N ILE A 15 23.80 13.64 18.79
CA ILE A 15 24.48 14.43 17.76
C ILE A 15 24.74 13.58 16.50
N VAL A 16 25.23 12.35 16.68
CA VAL A 16 25.47 11.42 15.56
C VAL A 16 24.16 11.08 14.84
N GLN A 17 23.09 10.78 15.59
CA GLN A 17 21.78 10.50 15.02
C GLN A 17 21.18 11.70 14.28
N ALA A 18 21.36 12.91 14.82
CA ALA A 18 20.89 14.15 14.17
C ALA A 18 21.57 14.34 12.81
N LYS A 19 22.91 14.21 12.76
CA LYS A 19 23.68 14.29 11.50
C LYS A 19 23.24 13.21 10.50
N ALA A 20 23.06 11.97 10.96
CA ALA A 20 22.60 10.87 10.10
C ALA A 20 21.17 11.09 9.58
N ALA A 21 20.26 11.60 10.41
CA ALA A 21 18.90 11.91 9.99
C ALA A 21 18.86 13.06 8.97
N ALA A 22 19.65 14.12 9.19
CA ALA A 22 19.78 15.22 8.23
C ALA A 22 20.37 14.74 6.90
N GLY A 23 21.40 13.89 6.92
CA GLY A 23 21.97 13.30 5.70
C GLY A 23 20.93 12.49 4.91
N ARG A 24 20.14 11.64 5.58
CA ARG A 24 19.06 10.88 4.93
C ARG A 24 17.92 11.75 4.42
N ALA A 25 17.55 12.81 5.13
CA ALA A 25 16.54 13.76 4.65
C ALA A 25 17.04 14.51 3.41
N GLY A 26 18.33 14.88 3.40
CA GLY A 26 18.99 15.55 2.29
C GLY A 26 18.90 14.76 0.98
N THR A 27 18.99 13.43 1.01
CA THR A 27 18.90 12.61 -0.22
C THR A 27 17.54 12.63 -0.91
N ILE A 28 16.48 12.92 -0.16
CA ILE A 28 15.12 13.08 -0.68
C ILE A 28 14.91 14.53 -1.13
N LEU A 29 15.31 15.50 -0.29
CA LEU A 29 15.16 16.93 -0.58
C LEU A 29 16.01 17.42 -1.76
N SER A 30 17.12 16.74 -2.07
CA SER A 30 17.96 17.08 -3.22
C SER A 30 17.38 16.66 -4.57
N ARG A 31 16.28 15.88 -4.59
CA ARG A 31 15.64 15.42 -5.83
C ARG A 31 14.57 16.42 -6.25
N THR A 32 14.49 16.69 -7.56
CA THR A 32 13.46 17.58 -8.15
C THR A 32 12.11 16.89 -8.32
N HIS A 33 12.12 15.57 -8.50
CA HIS A 33 10.93 14.75 -8.66
C HIS A 33 11.04 13.49 -7.79
N LEU A 34 9.89 13.07 -7.24
CA LEU A 34 9.75 11.86 -6.44
C LEU A 34 8.73 10.95 -7.13
N GLU A 35 9.11 9.70 -7.34
CA GLU A 35 8.19 8.67 -7.79
C GLU A 35 7.36 8.16 -6.60
N SER A 36 6.05 8.11 -6.76
CA SER A 36 5.16 7.53 -5.74
C SER A 36 5.28 6.01 -5.72
N ARG A 37 4.90 5.39 -4.60
CA ARG A 37 4.80 3.93 -4.48
C ARG A 37 3.91 3.37 -5.59
N GLY A 38 4.39 2.32 -6.27
CA GLY A 38 3.75 1.77 -7.47
C GLY A 38 2.46 0.98 -7.22
N THR A 39 2.14 0.61 -5.98
CA THR A 39 0.92 -0.15 -5.68
C THR A 39 -0.24 0.80 -5.42
N VAL A 40 -1.10 0.94 -6.42
CA VAL A 40 -2.33 1.74 -6.35
C VAL A 40 -3.54 0.87 -6.64
N ALA A 41 -4.69 1.25 -6.08
CA ALA A 41 -5.95 0.58 -6.35
C ALA A 41 -6.58 1.12 -7.65
N VAL A 42 -7.03 0.22 -8.53
CA VAL A 42 -7.61 0.52 -9.84
C VAL A 42 -9.03 -0.05 -9.89
N VAL A 43 -9.98 0.76 -10.36
CA VAL A 43 -11.39 0.39 -10.44
C VAL A 43 -11.75 0.00 -11.88
N ARG A 44 -12.34 -1.19 -12.05
CA ARG A 44 -12.97 -1.62 -13.30
C ARG A 44 -14.37 -1.04 -13.37
N ARG A 45 -14.59 -0.08 -14.27
CA ARG A 45 -15.84 0.70 -14.34
C ARG A 45 -17.03 -0.18 -14.69
N GLU A 46 -16.81 -1.18 -15.54
CA GLU A 46 -17.84 -2.13 -15.99
C GLU A 46 -18.46 -2.93 -14.83
N LYS A 47 -17.73 -3.12 -13.73
CA LYS A 47 -18.20 -3.84 -12.53
C LYS A 47 -18.59 -2.88 -11.40
N CYS A 48 -18.41 -1.58 -11.53
CA CYS A 48 -18.68 -0.68 -10.43
C CYS A 48 -20.19 -0.39 -10.32
N ALA A 49 -20.80 -0.67 -9.17
CA ALA A 49 -22.20 -0.34 -8.88
C ALA A 49 -22.39 1.00 -8.15
N ALA A 50 -21.32 1.82 -8.06
CA ALA A 50 -21.30 3.09 -7.31
C ALA A 50 -21.87 3.01 -5.88
N CYS A 51 -21.65 1.89 -5.17
CA CYS A 51 -22.19 1.63 -3.83
C CYS A 51 -21.57 2.45 -2.69
N LEU A 52 -20.56 3.29 -3.00
CA LEU A 52 -19.85 4.19 -2.08
C LEU A 52 -19.08 3.50 -0.93
N THR A 53 -19.03 2.18 -0.88
CA THR A 53 -18.29 1.45 0.17
C THR A 53 -16.82 1.84 0.19
N CYS A 54 -16.16 1.90 -0.97
CA CYS A 54 -14.75 2.30 -1.08
C CYS A 54 -14.47 3.71 -0.51
N VAL A 55 -15.40 4.66 -0.68
CA VAL A 55 -15.28 6.03 -0.18
C VAL A 55 -15.33 6.04 1.36
N ARG A 56 -16.23 5.24 1.96
CA ARG A 56 -16.41 5.19 3.41
C ARG A 56 -15.26 4.51 4.16
N VAL A 57 -14.64 3.51 3.55
CA VAL A 57 -13.60 2.69 4.21
C VAL A 57 -12.18 3.23 4.01
N CYS A 58 -11.98 4.19 3.10
CA CYS A 58 -10.64 4.70 2.82
C CYS A 58 -10.19 5.71 3.90
N PRO A 59 -9.14 5.41 4.69
CA PRO A 59 -8.66 6.35 5.71
C PRO A 59 -7.97 7.59 5.10
N TYR A 60 -7.65 7.55 3.81
CA TYR A 60 -6.96 8.61 3.08
C TYR A 60 -7.87 9.41 2.14
N ASN A 61 -9.18 9.11 2.10
CA ASN A 61 -10.15 9.75 1.21
C ASN A 61 -9.72 9.79 -0.28
N ALA A 62 -9.02 8.73 -0.74
CA ALA A 62 -8.55 8.64 -2.13
C ALA A 62 -9.65 8.35 -3.19
N PRO A 63 -10.74 7.62 -2.88
CA PRO A 63 -11.79 7.33 -3.86
C PRO A 63 -12.79 8.49 -4.02
N GLU A 64 -13.10 8.84 -5.26
CA GLU A 64 -14.11 9.82 -5.64
C GLU A 64 -15.11 9.19 -6.64
N ILE A 65 -16.35 9.66 -6.68
CA ILE A 65 -17.31 9.22 -7.70
C ILE A 65 -17.25 10.15 -8.91
N LYS A 66 -16.95 9.59 -10.07
CA LYS A 66 -16.92 10.29 -11.36
C LYS A 66 -17.71 9.49 -12.39
N ASN A 67 -18.68 10.12 -13.07
CA ASN A 67 -19.46 9.51 -14.14
C ASN A 67 -20.13 8.17 -13.77
N GLY A 68 -20.69 8.08 -12.56
CA GLY A 68 -21.41 6.87 -12.12
C GLY A 68 -20.53 5.69 -11.72
N ALA A 69 -19.21 5.87 -11.60
CA ALA A 69 -18.29 4.85 -11.07
C ALA A 69 -17.31 5.47 -10.06
N ALA A 70 -16.74 4.64 -9.20
CA ALA A 70 -15.63 5.06 -8.34
C ALA A 70 -14.34 5.21 -9.16
N GLY A 71 -13.64 6.31 -8.97
CA GLY A 71 -12.28 6.56 -9.44
C GLY A 71 -11.36 6.76 -8.24
N ILE A 72 -10.17 6.19 -8.28
CA ILE A 72 -9.19 6.31 -7.20
C ILE A 72 -8.04 7.17 -7.70
N GLU A 73 -7.74 8.24 -6.98
CA GLU A 73 -6.62 9.12 -7.30
C GLU A 73 -5.30 8.45 -6.88
N ALA A 74 -4.45 8.14 -7.85
CA ALA A 74 -3.21 7.38 -7.65
C ALA A 74 -2.20 8.13 -6.77
N THR A 75 -2.22 9.46 -6.79
CA THR A 75 -1.31 10.30 -6.00
C THR A 75 -1.63 10.29 -4.50
N VAL A 76 -2.89 10.08 -4.13
CA VAL A 76 -3.36 10.04 -2.73
C VAL A 76 -3.37 8.61 -2.19
N CYS A 77 -3.64 7.63 -3.06
CA CYS A 77 -3.74 6.23 -2.68
C CYS A 77 -2.44 5.70 -2.06
N GLN A 78 -2.53 5.19 -0.83
CA GLN A 78 -1.39 4.56 -0.14
C GLN A 78 -1.23 3.05 -0.45
N GLY A 79 -2.09 2.48 -1.28
CA GLY A 79 -2.02 1.06 -1.66
C GLY A 79 -2.37 0.07 -0.54
N CYS A 80 -3.11 0.47 0.49
CA CYS A 80 -3.45 -0.39 1.65
C CYS A 80 -4.40 -1.56 1.33
N GLY A 81 -5.18 -1.46 0.26
CA GLY A 81 -6.05 -2.53 -0.24
C GLY A 81 -7.38 -2.77 0.45
N ILE A 82 -7.73 -2.00 1.49
CA ILE A 82 -9.02 -2.10 2.21
C ILE A 82 -10.21 -2.02 1.24
N CYS A 83 -10.18 -1.06 0.32
CA CYS A 83 -11.26 -0.89 -0.66
C CYS A 83 -11.42 -2.07 -1.63
N ALA A 84 -10.36 -2.83 -1.92
CA ALA A 84 -10.43 -4.00 -2.77
C ALA A 84 -11.10 -5.18 -2.05
N GLY A 85 -10.78 -5.39 -0.77
CA GLY A 85 -11.41 -6.42 0.06
C GLY A 85 -12.89 -6.13 0.37
N GLU A 86 -13.23 -4.87 0.64
CA GLU A 86 -14.59 -4.45 0.99
C GLU A 86 -15.52 -4.24 -0.21
N CYS A 87 -15.01 -4.35 -1.45
CA CYS A 87 -15.85 -4.14 -2.62
C CYS A 87 -16.79 -5.35 -2.83
N PRO A 88 -18.12 -5.19 -2.66
CA PRO A 88 -19.04 -6.33 -2.78
C PRO A 88 -19.08 -6.91 -4.19
N ASN A 89 -18.81 -6.08 -5.21
CA ASN A 89 -18.78 -6.52 -6.61
C ASN A 89 -17.38 -6.86 -7.13
N LYS A 90 -16.37 -6.90 -6.24
CA LYS A 90 -14.95 -7.14 -6.58
C LYS A 90 -14.49 -6.32 -7.80
N ALA A 91 -14.91 -5.06 -7.86
CA ALA A 91 -14.64 -4.17 -8.98
C ALA A 91 -13.27 -3.47 -8.87
N ILE A 92 -12.57 -3.63 -7.75
CA ILE A 92 -11.34 -2.92 -7.43
C ILE A 92 -10.21 -3.93 -7.31
N SER A 93 -9.11 -3.70 -8.03
CA SER A 93 -7.89 -4.50 -8.01
C SER A 93 -6.71 -3.65 -7.52
N LEU A 94 -5.74 -4.25 -6.84
CA LEU A 94 -4.48 -3.59 -6.49
C LEU A 94 -3.42 -3.91 -7.53
N LEU A 95 -2.76 -2.88 -8.05
CA LEU A 95 -1.64 -3.06 -8.97
C LEU A 95 -0.56 -3.94 -8.31
N ASN A 96 -0.13 -4.99 -9.02
CA ASN A 96 0.82 -6.03 -8.56
C ASN A 96 0.28 -7.06 -7.56
N TYR A 97 -0.99 -6.97 -7.16
CA TYR A 97 -1.66 -7.94 -6.28
C TYR A 97 -2.97 -8.43 -6.91
N GLU A 98 -2.88 -8.84 -8.18
CA GLU A 98 -4.02 -9.44 -8.86
C GLU A 98 -4.40 -10.77 -8.18
N GLU A 99 -5.70 -11.06 -8.13
CA GLU A 99 -6.26 -12.23 -7.44
C GLU A 99 -5.66 -13.54 -7.98
N SER A 100 -5.28 -13.60 -9.26
CA SER A 100 -4.61 -14.75 -9.87
C SER A 100 -3.21 -15.01 -9.32
N VAL A 101 -2.43 -13.95 -9.06
CA VAL A 101 -1.08 -14.05 -8.50
C VAL A 101 -1.18 -14.51 -7.05
N LEU A 102 -2.12 -13.94 -6.30
CA LEU A 102 -2.36 -14.32 -4.91
C LEU A 102 -2.82 -15.78 -4.79
N PHE A 103 -3.72 -16.21 -5.68
CA PHE A 103 -4.18 -17.59 -5.73
C PHE A 103 -3.04 -18.55 -6.08
N ALA A 104 -2.23 -18.24 -7.11
CA ALA A 104 -1.08 -19.05 -7.49
C ALA A 104 -0.08 -19.23 -6.33
N MET A 105 0.23 -18.16 -5.60
CA MET A 105 1.07 -18.23 -4.40
C MET A 105 0.47 -19.12 -3.33
N SER A 106 -0.84 -19.00 -3.07
CA SER A 106 -1.53 -19.82 -2.07
C SER A 106 -1.61 -21.30 -2.46
N SER A 107 -1.86 -21.61 -3.74
CA SER A 107 -1.94 -22.98 -4.22
C SER A 107 -0.60 -23.71 -4.17
N GLU A 108 0.50 -23.00 -4.41
CA GLU A 108 1.84 -23.57 -4.32
C GLU A 108 2.20 -23.92 -2.87
N LEU A 109 1.84 -23.04 -1.93
CA LEU A 109 2.04 -23.31 -0.50
C LEU A 109 1.30 -24.57 -0.03
N CYS A 110 0.08 -24.80 -0.53
CA CYS A 110 -0.69 -26.00 -0.24
C CYS A 110 -0.15 -27.27 -0.93
N ARG A 111 0.58 -27.15 -2.05
CA ARG A 111 1.21 -28.31 -2.70
C ARG A 111 2.42 -28.81 -1.91
N GLY A 112 3.21 -27.91 -1.32
CA GLY A 112 4.42 -28.26 -0.56
C GLY A 112 4.17 -29.02 0.75
N SER A 113 2.95 -28.99 1.32
CA SER A 113 2.61 -29.74 2.53
C SER A 113 2.17 -31.19 2.29
N ASN A 114 2.11 -31.65 1.04
CA ASN A 114 1.67 -33.01 0.68
C ASN A 114 2.83 -33.95 0.30
N GLU A 115 4.09 -33.51 0.38
CA GLU A 115 5.27 -34.33 0.04
C GLU A 115 5.96 -34.97 1.27
N ASP A 116 5.54 -34.62 2.50
CA ASP A 116 6.12 -35.15 3.75
C ASP A 116 5.40 -36.39 4.31
N GLU A 117 4.34 -36.89 3.66
CA GLU A 117 3.56 -38.09 4.09
C GLU A 117 3.99 -39.39 3.38
N SER A 118 5.18 -39.43 2.77
CA SER A 118 5.67 -40.58 1.99
C SER A 118 7.06 -41.09 2.42
N ILE A 119 7.36 -41.15 3.72
CA ILE A 119 8.51 -41.89 4.30
C ILE A 119 8.07 -42.73 5.50
#